data_AF-A0A3D1SBQ6-F1
#
_entry.id   AF-A0A3D1SBQ6-F1
#
_cell.length_a   1.000
_cell.length_b   1.000
_cell.length_c   1.000
_cell.angle_alpha   90.00
_cell.angle_beta   90.00
_cell.angle_gamma   90.00
#
_symmetry.space_group_name_H-M   'P 1'
#
loop_
_entity.id
_entity.type
_entity.pdbx_description
1 polymer ?
#
loop_
_entity_poly.entity_id
_entity_poly.type
_entity_poly.pdbx_seq_one_letter_code
_entity_poly.pdbx_strand_id
1 'polypeptide(L)' 'PVGVFEFDNFDKGSRAVADAIVEATQKGAFSLIGGGDSVACINKFGLADDVSYVSTG' A
#
# COMPACT_ATOMS: atom_id res chain seq x y z
N PRO A 1 -1.44 -1.86 7.47
CA PRO A 1 -0.43 -0.86 7.90
C PRO A 1 0.72 -1.52 8.69
N VAL A 2 1.96 -1.34 8.24
CA VAL A 2 3.17 -1.91 8.91
C VAL A 2 3.80 -0.93 9.93
N GLY A 3 3.16 0.21 10.17
CA GLY A 3 3.53 1.22 11.17
C GLY A 3 2.44 2.29 11.31
N VAL A 4 2.61 3.20 12.28
CA VAL A 4 1.68 4.32 12.56
C VAL A 4 1.74 5.33 11.41
N PHE A 5 0.99 5.07 10.34
CA PHE A 5 0.94 5.88 9.11
C PHE A 5 0.38 7.30 9.33
N GLU A 6 -0.13 7.58 10.54
CA GLU A 6 -0.56 8.91 10.98
C GLU A 6 0.62 9.86 11.27
N PHE A 7 1.84 9.34 11.42
CA PHE A 7 3.05 10.14 11.65
C PHE A 7 3.99 10.08 10.44
N ASP A 8 4.32 11.24 9.85
CA ASP A 8 5.23 11.40 8.70
C ASP A 8 6.61 10.75 8.88
N ASN A 9 7.06 10.55 10.12
CA ASN A 9 8.33 9.86 10.41
C ASN A 9 8.27 8.34 10.18
N PHE A 10 7.08 7.74 10.23
CA PHE A 10 6.86 6.29 10.05
C PHE A 10 6.17 5.96 8.72
N ASP A 11 5.78 6.98 7.96
CA ASP A 11 5.31 6.90 6.58
C ASP A 11 6.33 6.18 5.69
N LYS A 12 7.62 6.54 5.77
CA LYS A 12 8.67 6.04 4.87
C LYS A 12 8.76 4.51 4.82
N GLY A 13 8.53 3.83 5.94
CA GLY A 13 8.49 2.37 6.00
C GLY A 13 7.28 1.80 5.27
N SER A 14 6.11 2.42 5.44
CA SER A 14 4.88 2.04 4.73
C SER A 14 4.99 2.32 3.23
N ARG A 15 5.61 3.44 2.85
CA ARG A 15 5.87 3.80 1.46
C ARG A 15 6.84 2.85 0.78
N ALA A 16 7.95 2.50 1.44
CA ALA A 16 8.91 1.53 0.91
C ALA A 16 8.27 0.15 0.67
N VAL A 17 7.39 -0.29 1.58
CA VAL A 17 6.63 -1.54 1.40
C VAL A 17 5.62 -1.41 0.25
N ALA A 18 4.92 -0.29 0.15
CA ALA A 18 3.99 -0.05 -0.95
C ALA A 18 4.71 -0.02 -2.31
N ASP A 19 5.83 0.70 -2.42
CA ASP A 19 6.64 0.75 -3.64
C ASP A 19 7.16 -0.64 -4.03
N ALA A 20 7.61 -1.46 -3.07
CA ALA A 20 8.03 -2.84 -3.33
C ALA A 20 6.87 -3.74 -3.81
N ILE A 21 5.67 -3.53 -3.27
CA ILE A 21 4.46 -4.24 -3.72
C ILE A 21 4.10 -3.82 -5.15
N VAL A 22 4.15 -2.53 -5.45
CA VAL A 22 3.90 -2.00 -6.81
C VAL A 22 4.91 -2.56 -7.80
N GLU A 23 6.20 -2.55 -7.45
CA GLU A 23 7.25 -3.10 -8.32
C GLU A 23 7.04 -4.61 -8.57
N ALA A 24 6.67 -5.38 -7.53
CA ALA A 24 6.32 -6.79 -7.68
C ALA A 24 5.08 -6.96 -8.58
N THR A 25 4.10 -6.06 -8.46
CA THR A 25 2.88 -6.06 -9.28
C THR A 25 3.19 -5.80 -10.75
N GLN A 26 4.03 -4.80 -11.03
CA GLN A 26 4.52 -4.50 -12.38
C GLN A 26 5.34 -5.65 -12.97
N LYS A 27 6.05 -6.42 -12.12
CA LYS A 27 6.76 -7.65 -12.51
C LYS A 27 5.84 -8.86 -12.73
N GLY A 28 4.53 -8.70 -12.57
CA GLY A 28 3.53 -9.74 -12.81
C GLY A 28 3.10 -10.52 -11.57
N ALA A 29 3.48 -10.08 -10.37
CA ALA A 29 2.89 -10.60 -9.14
C ALA A 29 1.47 -10.04 -8.95
N PHE A 30 0.59 -10.82 -8.33
CA PHE A 30 -0.74 -10.32 -7.97
C PHE A 30 -0.68 -9.68 -6.57
N SER A 31 -0.98 -8.39 -6.48
CA SER A 31 -1.02 -7.66 -5.20
C SER A 31 -2.45 -7.48 -4.71
N LEU A 32 -2.71 -7.93 -3.49
CA LEU A 32 -3.99 -7.76 -2.83
C LEU A 32 -3.80 -6.97 -1.54
N ILE A 33 -4.42 -5.81 -1.49
CA ILE A 33 -4.48 -4.94 -0.32
C ILE A 33 -5.77 -5.25 0.41
N GLY A 34 -5.72 -5.58 1.69
CA GLY A 34 -6.90 -5.86 2.51
C GLY A 34 -7.02 -4.95 3.74
N GLY A 35 -8.27 -4.53 4.01
CA GLY A 35 -8.69 -3.82 5.23
C GLY A 35 -8.69 -2.30 5.08
N GLY A 36 -9.70 -1.64 5.66
CA GLY A 36 -9.92 -0.19 5.55
C GLY A 36 -8.68 0.68 5.81
N ASP A 37 -7.86 0.35 6.81
CA ASP A 37 -6.64 1.12 7.13
C ASP A 37 -5.54 0.95 6.06
N SER A 38 -5.41 -0.23 5.46
CA SER A 38 -4.45 -0.47 4.38
C SER A 38 -4.86 0.21 3.09
N VAL A 39 -6.18 0.27 2.82
CA VAL A 39 -6.74 1.02 1.69
C VAL A 39 -6.53 2.52 1.87
N ALA A 40 -6.79 3.06 3.06
CA ALA A 40 -6.55 4.47 3.37
C ALA A 40 -5.06 4.83 3.24
N CYS A 41 -4.18 3.95 3.68
CA CYS A 41 -2.73 4.08 3.54
C CYS A 41 -2.32 4.18 2.06
N ILE A 42 -2.75 3.26 1.21
CA ILE A 42 -2.36 3.23 -0.22
C ILE A 42 -3.00 4.37 -1.02
N ASN A 43 -4.23 4.77 -0.69
CA ASN A 43 -4.85 5.97 -1.25
C ASN A 43 -4.09 7.24 -0.84
N LYS A 44 -3.63 7.35 0.42
CA LYS A 44 -2.81 8.48 0.88
C LYS A 44 -1.51 8.60 0.06
N PHE A 45 -0.96 7.47 -0.38
CA PHE A 45 0.23 7.41 -1.22
C PHE A 45 -0.03 7.57 -2.71
N GLY A 46 -1.30 7.53 -3.16
CA GLY A 46 -1.65 7.54 -4.57
C GLY A 46 -1.22 6.27 -5.33
N LEU A 47 -0.97 5.17 -4.61
CA LEU A 47 -0.52 3.89 -5.17
C LEU A 47 -1.69 2.91 -5.37
N ALA A 48 -2.93 3.39 -5.26
CA ALA A 48 -4.13 2.57 -5.35
C ALA A 48 -4.37 2.02 -6.77
N ASP A 49 -3.93 2.75 -7.80
CA ASP A 49 -4.02 2.31 -9.19
C ASP A 49 -2.93 1.30 -9.57
N ASP A 50 -1.86 1.20 -8.78
CA ASP A 50 -0.71 0.33 -9.03
C ASP A 50 -0.84 -1.06 -8.35
N VAL A 51 -1.94 -1.32 -7.65
CA VAL A 51 -2.20 -2.59 -6.96
C VAL A 51 -3.33 -3.37 -7.64
N SER A 52 -3.22 -4.71 -7.67
CA SER A 52 -4.15 -5.54 -8.47
C SER A 52 -5.55 -5.64 -7.86
N TYR A 53 -5.67 -5.61 -6.53
CA TYR A 53 -6.96 -5.70 -5.86
C TYR A 53 -6.95 -4.98 -4.51
N VAL A 54 -8.03 -4.24 -4.25
CA VAL A 54 -8.23 -3.52 -3.00
C VAL A 54 -9.51 -4.04 -2.34
N SER A 55 -9.35 -4.79 -1.24
CA SER A 55 -10.43 -5.33 -0.43
C SER A 55 -10.77 -4.39 0.71
N THR A 56 -11.96 -3.80 0.66
CA THR A 56 -12.49 -2.82 1.65
C THR A 56 -13.28 -3.47 2.77
N GLY A 57 -12.93 -4.70 3.17
CA GLY A 57 -13.61 -5.42 4.25
C GLY A 57 -13.76 -4.59 5.52
#